data_AF-A0A936CBV9-F1
#
_entry.id   AF-A0A936CBV9-F1
#
_cell.length_a   1.000
_cell.length_b   1.000
_cell.length_c   1.000
_cell.angle_alpha   90.00
_cell.angle_beta   90.00
_cell.angle_gamma   90.00
#
_symmetry.space_group_name_H-M   'P 1'
#
loop_
_entity.id
_entity.type
_entity.pdbx_description
1 polymer ?
#
loop_
_entity_poly.entity_id
_entity_poly.type
_entity_poly.pdbx_seq_one_letter_code
_entity_poly.pdbx_strand_id
1 'polypeptide(L)'
;MIGAAMALLVAWPTVARADAGIPMLMLVWPPAWALFVPIVVVEALVARRLLALPYLECARLSLVANARSTIIGIPLTWLVLVLVEMTLGMALASLVQSSALGQFLLVPLSSAWLMPNAKRWQVYLAAAILCVPFLLVSIRLERWSAARSIPADQARRWAKAANLATYLPIIAGLLVLSVFSWYRPPAGELQRARLHSGAPPSPAPPSVPQPLTRGPS
;
A
#
# COMPACT_ATOMS: atom_id res chain seq x y z
N MET A 1 31.47 19.05 -10.68
CA MET A 1 31.18 17.94 -9.74
C MET A 1 29.72 17.47 -9.76
N ILE A 2 28.74 18.36 -9.95
CA ILE A 2 27.30 17.97 -10.04
C ILE A 2 26.99 17.14 -11.30
N GLY A 3 27.62 17.46 -12.45
CA GLY A 3 27.43 16.70 -13.70
C GLY A 3 27.94 15.26 -13.65
N ALA A 4 29.00 14.98 -12.89
CA ALA A 4 29.52 13.62 -12.73
C ALA A 4 28.61 12.77 -11.84
N ALA A 5 27.99 13.36 -10.81
CA ALA A 5 27.01 12.70 -9.96
C ALA A 5 25.70 12.41 -10.72
N MET A 6 25.25 13.31 -11.60
CA MET A 6 24.12 13.03 -12.49
C MET A 6 24.45 12.00 -13.58
N ALA A 7 25.66 12.02 -14.14
CA ALA A 7 26.09 11.01 -15.11
C ALA A 7 26.20 9.62 -14.46
N LEU A 8 26.63 9.54 -13.19
CA LEU A 8 26.61 8.31 -12.39
C LEU A 8 25.18 7.83 -12.12
N LEU A 9 24.21 8.73 -11.88
CA LEU A 9 22.79 8.39 -11.71
C LEU A 9 22.13 7.90 -13.02
N VAL A 10 22.60 8.36 -14.18
CA VAL A 10 22.08 7.97 -15.50
C VAL A 10 22.79 6.73 -16.08
N ALA A 11 24.03 6.46 -15.67
CA ALA A 11 24.81 5.28 -16.11
C ALA A 11 24.61 4.03 -15.24
N TRP A 12 23.90 4.13 -14.10
CA TRP A 12 23.58 3.01 -13.20
C TRP A 12 22.34 2.13 -13.54
N PRO A 13 21.54 2.31 -14.61
CA PRO A 13 20.37 1.46 -14.82
C PRO A 13 20.73 0.06 -15.33
N THR A 14 22.01 -0.23 -15.58
CA THR A 14 22.49 -1.57 -15.98
C THR A 14 22.57 -2.56 -14.81
N VAL A 15 22.51 -2.07 -13.56
CA VAL A 15 22.38 -2.93 -12.35
C VAL A 15 20.92 -3.05 -11.89
N ALA A 16 19.97 -2.43 -12.61
CA ALA A 16 18.55 -2.73 -12.47
C ALA A 16 18.30 -4.14 -13.02
N ARG A 17 18.69 -5.16 -12.24
CA ARG A 17 18.27 -6.53 -12.46
C ARG A 17 16.75 -6.51 -12.54
N ALA A 18 16.19 -7.13 -13.57
CA ALA A 18 14.75 -7.36 -13.70
C ALA A 18 14.15 -8.19 -12.53
N ASP A 19 15.01 -8.62 -11.58
CA ASP A 19 14.68 -9.33 -10.35
C ASP A 19 14.60 -8.39 -9.11
N ALA A 20 14.72 -7.07 -9.26
CA ALA A 20 14.64 -6.15 -8.13
C ALA A 20 13.18 -5.99 -7.67
N GLY A 21 12.93 -6.29 -6.39
CA GLY A 21 11.61 -6.11 -5.80
C GLY A 21 11.17 -4.64 -5.74
N ILE A 22 9.88 -4.41 -5.50
CA ILE A 22 9.27 -3.08 -5.51
C ILE A 22 9.08 -2.60 -4.06
N PRO A 23 9.67 -1.44 -3.68
CA PRO A 23 9.44 -0.87 -2.36
C PRO A 23 7.97 -0.47 -2.21
N MET A 24 7.30 -0.97 -1.17
CA MET A 24 5.88 -0.68 -0.96
C MET A 24 5.60 0.79 -0.67
N LEU A 25 6.59 1.56 -0.21
CA LEU A 25 6.47 3.01 -0.08
C LEU A 25 6.12 3.68 -1.42
N MET A 26 6.71 3.24 -2.54
CA MET A 26 6.41 3.80 -3.86
C MET A 26 4.96 3.53 -4.29
N LEU A 27 4.34 2.46 -3.76
CA LEU A 27 2.96 2.10 -4.07
C LEU A 27 1.95 2.73 -3.12
N VAL A 28 2.29 2.86 -1.83
CA VAL A 28 1.36 3.33 -0.79
C VAL A 28 1.41 4.86 -0.61
N TRP A 29 2.56 5.50 -0.86
CA TRP A 29 2.70 6.93 -0.60
C TRP A 29 1.90 7.82 -1.56
N PRO A 30 1.82 7.56 -2.88
CA PRO A 30 0.95 8.35 -3.77
C PRO A 30 -0.54 8.28 -3.39
N PRO A 31 -1.12 7.09 -3.10
CA PRO A 31 -2.48 7.00 -2.56
C PRO A 31 -2.64 7.71 -1.21
N ALA A 32 -1.63 7.72 -0.33
CA ALA A 32 -1.68 8.43 0.94
C ALA A 32 -1.89 9.95 0.74
N TRP A 33 -1.28 10.54 -0.29
CA TRP A 33 -1.53 11.94 -0.66
C TRP A 33 -2.94 12.16 -1.20
N ALA A 34 -3.47 11.24 -2.01
CA ALA A 34 -4.85 11.32 -2.50
C ALA A 34 -5.87 11.22 -1.34
N LEU A 35 -5.57 10.40 -0.33
CA LEU A 35 -6.40 10.24 0.87
C LEU A 35 -6.17 11.32 1.94
N PHE A 36 -5.15 12.17 1.78
CA PHE A 36 -4.77 13.14 2.82
C PHE A 36 -5.93 14.08 3.19
N VAL A 37 -6.57 14.69 2.20
CA VAL A 37 -7.70 15.61 2.42
C VAL A 37 -8.88 14.90 3.10
N PRO A 38 -9.42 13.77 2.60
CA PRO A 38 -10.54 13.10 3.26
C PRO A 38 -10.19 12.60 4.67
N ILE A 39 -8.95 12.13 4.91
CA ILE A 39 -8.48 11.75 6.24
C ILE A 39 -8.53 12.95 7.20
N VAL A 40 -7.96 14.09 6.80
CA VAL A 40 -7.97 15.31 7.63
C VAL A 40 -9.39 15.76 7.96
N VAL A 41 -10.32 15.67 7.01
CA VAL A 41 -11.74 15.99 7.27
C VAL A 41 -12.35 15.04 8.28
N VAL A 42 -12.20 13.72 8.10
CA VAL A 42 -12.75 12.71 9.02
C VAL A 42 -12.21 12.91 10.44
N GLU A 43 -10.91 13.13 10.58
CA GLU A 43 -10.29 13.26 11.90
C GLU A 43 -10.61 14.60 12.58
N ALA A 44 -10.79 15.68 11.81
CA ALA A 44 -11.30 16.94 12.34
C ALA A 44 -12.74 16.80 12.84
N LEU A 45 -13.58 16.00 12.18
CA LEU A 45 -14.93 15.69 12.67
C LEU A 45 -14.89 14.86 13.95
N VAL A 46 -13.97 13.90 14.06
CA VAL A 46 -13.73 13.15 15.30
C VAL A 46 -13.24 14.08 16.42
N ALA A 47 -12.33 15.01 16.12
CA ALA A 47 -11.87 16.02 17.06
C ALA A 47 -13.05 16.87 17.57
N ARG A 48 -13.93 17.31 16.67
CA ARG A 48 -15.09 18.14 17.03
C ARG A 48 -16.02 17.43 18.00
N ARG A 49 -16.20 16.12 17.84
CA ARG A 49 -17.03 15.29 18.73
C ARG A 49 -16.41 15.05 20.10
N LEU A 50 -15.08 15.06 20.20
CA LEU A 50 -14.37 14.66 21.42
C LEU A 50 -13.78 15.81 22.25
N LEU A 51 -13.42 16.94 21.62
CA LEU A 51 -12.55 17.94 22.23
C LEU A 51 -13.25 19.28 22.52
N ALA A 52 -14.51 19.46 22.14
CA ALA A 52 -15.28 20.70 22.26
C ALA A 52 -14.61 21.97 21.65
N LEU A 53 -13.51 21.82 20.90
CA LEU A 53 -12.79 22.90 20.23
C LEU A 53 -13.57 23.45 19.04
N PRO A 54 -13.40 24.74 18.68
CA PRO A 54 -14.00 25.31 17.49
C PRO A 54 -13.52 24.60 16.21
N TYR A 55 -14.34 24.61 15.16
CA TYR A 55 -14.09 23.86 13.92
C TYR A 55 -12.72 24.13 13.30
N LEU A 56 -12.29 25.39 13.29
CA LEU A 56 -10.99 25.78 12.73
C LEU A 56 -9.82 25.18 13.52
N GLU A 57 -9.94 25.09 14.84
CA GLU A 57 -8.92 24.46 15.69
C GLU A 57 -8.90 22.95 15.50
N CYS A 58 -10.06 22.30 15.38
CA CYS A 58 -10.14 20.88 15.02
C CYS A 58 -9.47 20.58 13.67
N ALA A 59 -9.75 21.40 12.65
CA ALA A 59 -9.17 21.27 11.33
C ALA A 59 -7.65 21.48 11.36
N ARG A 60 -7.18 22.53 12.06
CA ARG A 60 -5.74 22.80 12.22
C ARG A 60 -5.02 21.68 12.97
N LEU A 61 -5.62 21.19 14.05
CA LEU A 61 -5.08 20.08 14.84
C LEU A 61 -4.89 18.84 13.97
N SER A 62 -5.95 18.43 13.26
CA SER A 62 -5.92 17.28 12.37
C SER A 62 -4.94 17.48 11.21
N LEU A 63 -4.94 18.63 10.55
CA LEU A 63 -4.04 18.93 9.43
C LEU A 63 -2.56 18.82 9.83
N VAL A 64 -2.16 19.45 10.94
CA VAL A 64 -0.77 19.43 11.42
C VAL A 64 -0.35 18.02 11.84
N ALA A 65 -1.24 17.30 12.50
CA ALA A 65 -1.00 15.93 12.96
C ALA A 65 -0.81 14.97 11.77
N ASN A 66 -1.71 15.01 10.79
CA ASN A 66 -1.65 14.20 9.57
C ASN A 66 -0.48 14.56 8.67
N ALA A 67 -0.14 15.85 8.54
CA ALA A 67 1.02 16.26 7.76
C ALA A 67 2.31 15.67 8.34
N ARG A 68 2.45 15.69 9.68
CA ARG A 68 3.62 15.10 10.36
C ARG A 68 3.69 13.59 10.17
N SER A 69 2.58 12.87 10.36
CA SER A 69 2.57 11.41 10.16
C SER A 69 2.79 11.03 8.69
N THR A 70 2.30 11.81 7.73
CA THR A 70 2.47 11.53 6.29
C THR A 70 3.87 11.83 5.77
N ILE A 71 4.47 12.95 6.19
CA ILE A 71 5.79 13.40 5.70
C ILE A 71 6.92 12.65 6.40
N ILE A 72 6.80 12.46 7.72
CA ILE A 72 7.88 11.88 8.53
C ILE A 72 7.53 10.45 8.93
N GLY A 73 6.33 10.24 9.46
CA GLY A 73 5.90 8.96 10.00
C GLY A 73 5.93 7.82 8.98
N ILE A 74 5.30 8.00 7.81
CA ILE A 74 5.21 6.96 6.78
C ILE A 74 6.60 6.57 6.24
N PRO A 75 7.45 7.50 5.75
CA PRO A 75 8.77 7.12 5.25
C PRO A 75 9.67 6.51 6.31
N LEU A 76 9.67 7.05 7.53
CA LEU A 76 10.50 6.54 8.63
C LEU A 76 10.05 5.14 9.07
N THR A 77 8.74 4.92 9.22
CA THR A 77 8.20 3.61 9.60
C THR A 77 8.50 2.58 8.53
N TRP A 78 8.31 2.94 7.25
CA TRP A 78 8.66 2.05 6.14
C TRP A 78 10.14 1.70 6.14
N LEU A 79 11.04 2.69 6.32
CA LEU A 79 12.48 2.44 6.36
C LEU A 79 12.86 1.46 7.47
N VAL A 80 12.30 1.64 8.68
CA VAL A 80 12.51 0.71 9.79
C VAL A 80 12.02 -0.70 9.43
N LEU A 81 10.84 -0.83 8.84
CA LEU A 81 10.30 -2.12 8.43
C LEU A 81 11.16 -2.80 7.35
N VAL A 82 11.67 -2.05 6.37
CA VAL A 82 12.59 -2.57 5.37
C VAL A 82 13.88 -3.07 6.01
N LEU A 83 14.45 -2.31 6.95
CA LEU A 83 15.66 -2.76 7.65
C LEU A 83 15.42 -4.05 8.44
N VAL A 84 14.27 -4.15 9.11
CA VAL A 84 13.86 -5.39 9.81
C VAL A 84 13.66 -6.54 8.82
N GLU A 85 13.01 -6.29 7.68
CA GLU A 85 12.79 -7.29 6.62
C GLU A 85 14.12 -7.79 6.04
N MET A 86 15.05 -6.89 5.72
CA MET A 86 16.36 -7.26 5.17
C MET A 86 17.25 -7.98 6.18
N THR A 87 17.08 -7.76 7.48
CA THR A 87 17.92 -8.40 8.50
C THR A 87 17.29 -9.70 9.02
N LEU A 88 16.05 -9.63 9.51
CA LEU A 88 15.35 -10.77 10.10
C LEU A 88 14.55 -11.54 9.04
N GLY A 89 13.90 -10.86 8.10
CA GLY A 89 13.04 -11.48 7.09
C GLY A 89 13.81 -12.44 6.19
N MET A 90 15.01 -12.08 5.74
CA MET A 90 15.87 -12.99 4.95
C MET A 90 16.31 -14.22 5.75
N ALA A 91 16.64 -14.05 7.03
CA ALA A 91 17.04 -15.16 7.90
C ALA A 91 15.87 -16.09 8.25
N LEU A 92 14.65 -15.57 8.40
CA LEU A 92 13.44 -16.36 8.61
C LEU A 92 12.95 -17.03 7.32
N ALA A 93 13.05 -16.36 6.16
CA ALA A 93 12.63 -16.93 4.89
C ALA A 93 13.36 -18.23 4.55
N SER A 94 14.64 -18.36 4.92
CA SER A 94 15.40 -19.61 4.71
C SER A 94 14.96 -20.75 5.63
N LEU A 95 14.36 -20.45 6.79
CA LEU A 95 13.92 -21.45 7.78
C LEU A 95 12.51 -21.96 7.54
N VAL A 96 11.64 -21.14 6.94
CA VAL A 96 10.18 -21.39 6.92
C VAL A 96 9.65 -21.66 5.49
N GLN A 97 10.55 -21.72 4.50
CA GLN A 97 10.24 -21.97 3.07
C GLN A 97 9.52 -23.31 2.80
N SER A 98 9.71 -24.30 3.67
CA SER A 98 9.27 -25.69 3.46
C SER A 98 7.84 -26.01 3.89
N SER A 99 7.08 -25.06 4.47
CA SER A 99 5.70 -25.31 4.91
C SER A 99 4.71 -24.24 4.42
N ALA A 100 3.46 -24.66 4.13
CA ALA A 100 2.39 -23.74 3.71
C ALA A 100 2.04 -22.70 4.78
N LEU A 101 2.12 -23.08 6.05
CA LEU A 101 1.98 -22.17 7.19
C LEU A 101 3.11 -21.12 7.19
N GLY A 102 4.31 -21.54 6.83
CA GLY A 102 5.47 -20.67 6.75
C GLY A 102 5.38 -19.58 5.71
N GLN A 103 4.86 -19.93 4.53
CA GLN A 103 4.61 -18.97 3.46
C GLN A 103 3.58 -17.91 3.89
N PHE A 104 2.58 -18.28 4.70
CA PHE A 104 1.62 -17.34 5.27
C PHE A 104 2.25 -16.38 6.28
N LEU A 105 3.16 -16.87 7.12
CA LEU A 105 3.89 -16.07 8.11
C LEU A 105 4.92 -15.13 7.47
N LEU A 106 5.37 -15.41 6.25
CA LEU A 106 6.29 -14.56 5.49
C LEU A 106 5.62 -13.34 4.84
N VAL A 107 4.30 -13.38 4.58
CA VAL A 107 3.60 -12.26 3.93
C VAL A 107 3.67 -10.94 4.73
N PRO A 108 3.52 -10.94 6.07
CA PRO A 108 3.78 -9.74 6.86
C PRO A 108 5.23 -9.28 6.82
N LEU A 109 6.18 -10.23 6.76
CA LEU A 109 7.61 -9.95 6.71
C LEU A 109 8.01 -9.31 5.38
N SER A 110 7.32 -9.63 4.28
CA SER A 110 7.54 -9.04 2.94
C SER A 110 6.60 -7.88 2.60
N SER A 111 5.97 -7.27 3.61
CA SER A 111 4.99 -6.22 3.38
C SER A 111 5.62 -4.86 3.08
N ALA A 112 6.91 -4.65 3.38
CA ALA A 112 7.62 -3.40 3.10
C ALA A 112 8.36 -3.43 1.76
N TRP A 113 8.77 -4.61 1.30
CA TRP A 113 9.40 -4.84 -0.01
C TRP A 113 8.78 -6.03 -0.74
N LEU A 114 8.06 -5.77 -1.84
CA LEU A 114 7.45 -6.83 -2.62
C LEU A 114 8.44 -7.48 -3.59
N MET A 115 8.34 -8.80 -3.76
CA MET A 115 9.10 -9.52 -4.79
C MET A 115 8.60 -9.14 -6.21
N PRO A 116 9.46 -9.21 -7.25
CA PRO A 116 9.12 -8.76 -8.61
C PRO A 116 7.90 -9.44 -9.23
N ASN A 117 7.65 -10.69 -8.84
CA ASN A 117 6.56 -11.52 -9.31
C ASN A 117 5.31 -11.43 -8.41
N ALA A 118 5.21 -10.37 -7.59
CA ALA A 118 4.07 -10.17 -6.70
C ALA A 118 2.77 -10.04 -7.51
N LYS A 119 1.79 -10.89 -7.18
CA LYS A 119 0.44 -10.85 -7.76
C LYS A 119 -0.34 -9.67 -7.18
N ARG A 120 -1.35 -9.19 -7.92
CA ARG A 120 -2.13 -8.01 -7.53
C ARG A 120 -2.74 -8.12 -6.11
N TRP A 121 -3.25 -9.29 -5.73
CA TRP A 121 -3.80 -9.51 -4.39
C TRP A 121 -2.75 -9.38 -3.29
N GLN A 122 -1.48 -9.74 -3.56
CA GLN A 122 -0.38 -9.60 -2.62
C GLN A 122 -0.06 -8.13 -2.37
N VAL A 123 -0.21 -7.27 -3.38
CA VAL A 123 -0.02 -5.82 -3.24
C VAL A 123 -1.04 -5.25 -2.26
N TYR A 124 -2.33 -5.59 -2.43
CA TYR A 124 -3.38 -5.10 -1.53
C TYR A 124 -3.24 -5.67 -0.11
N LEU A 125 -2.89 -6.96 0.01
CA LEU A 125 -2.66 -7.59 1.31
C LEU A 125 -1.44 -6.97 2.04
N ALA A 126 -0.33 -6.78 1.33
CA ALA A 126 0.86 -6.13 1.87
C ALA A 126 0.53 -4.70 2.34
N ALA A 127 -0.21 -3.92 1.54
CA ALA A 127 -0.65 -2.59 1.93
C ALA A 127 -1.52 -2.62 3.20
N ALA A 128 -2.47 -3.56 3.29
CA ALA A 128 -3.32 -3.71 4.48
C ALA A 128 -2.50 -4.05 5.73
N ILE A 129 -1.48 -4.90 5.60
CA ILE A 129 -0.57 -5.23 6.69
C ILE A 129 0.27 -4.02 7.08
N LEU A 130 0.81 -3.27 6.10
CA LEU A 130 1.62 -2.07 6.32
C LEU A 130 0.85 -0.94 7.01
N CYS A 131 -0.46 -0.86 6.79
CA CYS A 131 -1.35 0.04 7.50
C CYS A 131 -1.30 -0.17 9.03
N VAL A 132 -1.03 -1.38 9.54
CA VAL A 132 -0.99 -1.66 10.98
C VAL A 132 0.18 -0.94 11.69
N PRO A 133 1.46 -1.08 11.29
CA PRO A 133 2.54 -0.30 11.89
C PRO A 133 2.37 1.20 11.64
N PHE A 134 1.88 1.63 10.46
CA PHE A 134 1.58 3.04 10.22
C PHE A 134 0.53 3.58 11.19
N LEU A 135 -0.56 2.85 11.45
CA LEU A 135 -1.57 3.19 12.45
C LEU A 135 -0.94 3.38 13.84
N LEU A 136 -0.09 2.44 14.28
CA LEU A 136 0.53 2.51 15.61
C LEU A 136 1.48 3.70 15.76
N VAL A 137 2.24 4.01 14.71
CA VAL A 137 3.15 5.17 14.70
C VAL A 137 2.36 6.47 14.62
N SER A 138 1.32 6.53 13.78
CA SER A 138 0.46 7.70 13.65
C SER A 138 -0.22 8.05 14.98
N ILE A 139 -0.83 7.07 15.67
CA ILE A 139 -1.40 7.28 17.03
C ILE A 139 -0.36 7.89 17.99
N ARG A 140 0.90 7.44 17.93
CA ARG A 140 1.97 7.97 18.81
C ARG A 140 2.35 9.39 18.45
N LEU A 141 2.63 9.66 17.17
CA LEU A 141 3.07 10.97 16.68
C LEU A 141 1.98 12.02 16.86
N GLU A 142 0.74 11.66 16.58
CA GLU A 142 -0.40 12.58 16.71
C GLU A 142 -0.74 12.86 18.15
N ARG A 143 -0.71 11.85 19.04
CA ARG A 143 -0.85 12.08 20.49
C ARG A 143 0.22 13.05 20.98
N TRP A 144 1.48 12.84 20.59
CA TRP A 144 2.58 13.72 20.97
C TRP A 144 2.41 15.14 20.42
N SER A 145 1.96 15.25 19.18
CA SER A 145 1.66 16.52 18.52
C SER A 145 0.52 17.28 19.23
N ALA A 146 -0.58 16.59 19.52
CA ALA A 146 -1.78 17.16 20.11
C ALA A 146 -1.62 17.50 21.60
N ALA A 147 -0.82 16.73 22.35
CA ALA A 147 -0.54 16.99 23.76
C ALA A 147 0.14 18.35 24.03
N ARG A 148 0.58 19.06 22.98
CA ARG A 148 1.08 20.43 23.06
C ARG A 148 -0.01 21.50 23.11
N SER A 149 -1.24 21.14 22.75
CA SER A 149 -2.36 22.09 22.62
C SER A 149 -3.58 21.69 23.48
N ILE A 150 -3.70 20.40 23.84
CA ILE A 150 -4.81 19.87 24.64
C ILE A 150 -4.32 18.92 25.73
N PRO A 151 -5.13 18.65 26.77
CA PRO A 151 -4.79 17.68 27.81
C PRO A 151 -4.40 16.30 27.26
N ALA A 152 -3.43 15.65 27.91
CA ALA A 152 -2.80 14.43 27.39
C ALA A 152 -3.76 13.23 27.29
N ASP A 153 -4.77 13.16 28.16
CA ASP A 153 -5.83 12.15 28.13
C ASP A 153 -6.75 12.36 26.91
N GLN A 154 -7.12 13.61 26.64
CA GLN A 154 -7.91 13.99 25.47
C GLN A 154 -7.12 13.75 24.18
N ALA A 155 -5.84 14.13 24.13
CA ALA A 155 -4.94 13.85 23.01
C ALA A 155 -4.85 12.35 22.71
N ARG A 156 -4.72 11.52 23.74
CA ARG A 156 -4.68 10.05 23.59
C ARG A 156 -5.99 9.51 23.04
N ARG A 157 -7.14 9.96 23.58
CA ARG A 157 -8.48 9.51 23.15
C ARG A 157 -8.74 9.91 21.70
N TRP A 158 -8.47 11.17 21.36
CA TRP A 158 -8.62 11.69 20.01
C TRP A 158 -7.70 10.95 19.03
N ALA A 159 -6.39 10.90 19.27
CA ALA A 159 -5.45 10.25 18.36
C ALA A 159 -5.84 8.79 18.09
N LYS A 160 -6.24 8.03 19.12
CA LYS A 160 -6.72 6.65 18.93
C LYS A 160 -8.01 6.59 18.11
N ALA A 161 -9.01 7.41 18.45
CA ALA A 161 -10.31 7.36 17.78
C ALA A 161 -10.24 7.83 16.32
N ALA A 162 -9.52 8.92 16.07
CA ALA A 162 -9.30 9.52 14.75
C ALA A 162 -8.60 8.52 13.81
N ASN A 163 -7.47 7.97 14.25
CA ASN A 163 -6.72 7.01 13.45
C ASN A 163 -7.49 5.69 13.23
N LEU A 164 -8.24 5.19 14.22
CA LEU A 164 -9.06 4.00 13.99
C LEU A 164 -10.20 4.26 13.00
N ALA A 165 -10.78 5.47 13.02
CA ALA A 165 -11.85 5.85 12.08
C ALA A 165 -11.35 5.94 10.63
N THR A 166 -10.05 6.18 10.40
CA THR A 166 -9.46 6.31 9.06
C THR A 166 -8.79 5.02 8.60
N TYR A 167 -7.95 4.40 9.43
CA TYR A 167 -7.22 3.18 9.06
C TYR A 167 -8.11 1.94 8.96
N LEU A 168 -9.12 1.76 9.82
CA LEU A 168 -9.95 0.54 9.76
C LEU A 168 -10.71 0.42 8.43
N PRO A 169 -11.39 1.46 7.91
CA PRO A 169 -12.00 1.40 6.58
C PRO A 169 -10.98 1.16 5.46
N ILE A 170 -9.80 1.78 5.53
CA ILE A 170 -8.73 1.58 4.53
C ILE A 170 -8.27 0.12 4.53
N ILE A 171 -7.96 -0.44 5.70
CA ILE A 171 -7.55 -1.84 5.86
C ILE A 171 -8.65 -2.76 5.34
N ALA A 172 -9.90 -2.55 5.74
CA ALA A 172 -11.02 -3.36 5.28
C ALA A 172 -11.18 -3.31 3.74
N GLY A 173 -11.11 -2.12 3.14
CA GLY A 173 -11.15 -1.94 1.69
C GLY A 173 -10.01 -2.66 0.97
N LEU A 174 -8.78 -2.57 1.48
CA LEU A 174 -7.61 -3.27 0.93
C LEU A 174 -7.75 -4.80 1.05
N LEU A 175 -8.29 -5.31 2.16
CA LEU A 175 -8.56 -6.75 2.32
C LEU A 175 -9.62 -7.23 1.33
N VAL A 176 -10.70 -6.46 1.13
CA VAL A 176 -11.73 -6.78 0.12
C VAL A 176 -11.12 -6.80 -1.29
N LEU A 177 -10.30 -5.81 -1.64
CA LEU A 177 -9.60 -5.77 -2.92
C LEU A 177 -8.62 -6.94 -3.10
N SER A 178 -7.92 -7.33 -2.03
CA SER A 178 -7.06 -8.50 -2.02
C SER A 178 -7.85 -9.78 -2.36
N VAL A 179 -8.92 -10.05 -1.62
CA VAL A 179 -9.79 -11.22 -1.85
C VAL A 179 -10.39 -11.20 -3.24
N PHE A 180 -10.92 -10.06 -3.69
CA PHE A 180 -11.54 -9.94 -5.01
C PHE A 180 -10.54 -10.18 -6.15
N SER A 181 -9.33 -9.63 -6.04
CA SER A 181 -8.28 -9.81 -7.05
C SER A 181 -7.65 -11.21 -7.04
N TRP A 182 -7.75 -11.94 -5.93
CA TRP A 182 -7.44 -13.37 -5.89
C TRP A 182 -8.42 -14.19 -6.74
N TYR A 183 -9.73 -13.92 -6.61
CA TYR A 183 -10.77 -14.67 -7.33
C TYR A 183 -10.92 -14.27 -8.81
N ARG A 184 -10.51 -13.07 -9.20
CA ARG A 184 -10.57 -12.57 -10.58
C ARG A 184 -9.18 -12.17 -11.09
N PRO A 185 -8.29 -13.13 -11.37
CA PRO A 185 -7.01 -12.83 -11.99
C PRO A 185 -7.23 -12.16 -13.36
N PRO A 186 -6.41 -11.16 -13.73
CA PRO A 186 -6.54 -10.48 -15.01
C PRO A 186 -6.39 -11.46 -16.18
N ALA A 187 -7.12 -11.25 -17.27
CA ALA A 187 -7.19 -12.18 -18.41
C ALA A 187 -5.81 -12.61 -18.96
N GLY A 188 -4.81 -11.72 -18.89
CA GLY A 188 -3.44 -12.02 -19.30
C GLY A 188 -2.71 -13.05 -18.43
N GLU A 189 -3.04 -13.17 -17.14
CA GLU A 189 -2.46 -14.20 -16.25
C GLU A 189 -3.02 -15.60 -16.57
N LEU A 190 -4.32 -15.70 -16.85
CA LEU A 190 -4.95 -16.95 -17.28
C LEU A 190 -4.37 -17.43 -18.63
N GLN A 191 -4.10 -16.50 -19.55
CA GLN A 191 -3.50 -16.82 -20.84
C GLN A 191 -2.06 -17.33 -20.71
N ARG A 192 -1.23 -16.69 -19.86
CA ARG A 192 0.13 -17.18 -19.57
C ARG A 192 0.12 -18.53 -18.86
N ALA A 193 -0.77 -18.72 -17.89
CA ALA A 193 -0.93 -20.00 -17.21
C ALA A 193 -1.31 -21.12 -18.19
N ARG A 194 -2.20 -20.84 -19.16
CA ARG A 194 -2.57 -21.79 -20.23
C ARG A 194 -1.39 -22.14 -21.14
N LEU A 195 -0.63 -21.14 -21.58
CA LEU A 195 0.56 -21.32 -22.42
C LEU A 195 1.63 -22.18 -21.72
N HIS A 196 1.85 -21.98 -20.41
CA HIS A 196 2.79 -22.80 -19.63
C HIS A 196 2.25 -24.21 -19.31
N SER A 197 0.93 -24.39 -19.24
CA SER A 197 0.30 -25.69 -19.01
C SER A 197 0.15 -26.57 -20.27
N GLY A 198 0.54 -26.07 -21.45
CA GLY A 198 0.37 -26.79 -22.72
C GLY A 198 -1.08 -26.96 -23.17
N ALA A 199 -2.02 -26.21 -22.57
CA ALA A 199 -3.44 -26.33 -22.91
C ALA A 199 -3.70 -25.74 -24.32
N PRO A 200 -4.48 -26.44 -25.17
CA PRO A 200 -4.77 -25.98 -26.53
C PRO A 200 -5.54 -24.65 -26.50
N PRO A 201 -5.32 -23.77 -27.49
CA PRO A 201 -6.04 -22.50 -27.59
C PRO A 201 -7.55 -22.76 -27.69
N SER A 202 -8.36 -21.88 -27.08
CA SER A 202 -9.81 -21.95 -27.25
C SER A 202 -10.17 -21.81 -28.74
N PRO A 203 -11.20 -22.53 -29.21
CA PRO A 203 -11.65 -22.44 -30.59
C PRO A 203 -12.01 -20.99 -30.91
N ALA A 204 -11.60 -20.53 -32.10
CA ALA A 204 -11.91 -19.19 -32.58
C ALA A 204 -13.44 -18.98 -32.53
N PRO A 205 -13.89 -17.76 -32.16
CA PRO A 205 -15.31 -17.44 -32.25
C PRO A 205 -15.79 -17.67 -33.69
N PRO A 206 -17.02 -18.18 -33.90
CA PRO A 206 -17.54 -18.46 -35.23
C PRO A 206 -17.43 -17.21 -36.10
N SER A 207 -16.85 -17.37 -37.28
CA SER A 207 -16.70 -16.30 -38.27
C SER A 207 -18.07 -15.72 -38.61
N VAL A 208 -18.27 -14.44 -38.29
CA VAL A 208 -19.46 -13.70 -38.71
C VAL A 208 -19.47 -13.69 -40.24
N PRO A 209 -20.53 -14.21 -40.91
CA PRO A 209 -20.61 -14.21 -42.36
C PRO A 209 -20.50 -12.78 -42.89
N GLN A 210 -19.56 -12.53 -43.81
CA GLN A 210 -19.46 -11.22 -44.46
C GLN A 210 -20.68 -10.98 -45.36
N PRO A 211 -21.26 -9.76 -45.39
CA PRO A 211 -22.35 -9.45 -46.30
C PRO A 211 -21.86 -9.48 -47.75
N LEU A 212 -22.55 -10.22 -48.61
CA LEU A 212 -22.32 -10.25 -50.05
C LEU A 212 -22.50 -8.85 -50.65
N THR A 213 -21.40 -8.22 -51.08
CA THR A 213 -21.44 -6.98 -51.84
C THR A 213 -21.96 -7.28 -53.25
N ARG A 214 -23.15 -6.77 -53.60
CA ARG A 214 -23.64 -6.76 -54.98
C ARG A 214 -22.82 -5.75 -55.78
N GLY A 215 -22.18 -6.19 -56.86
CA GLY A 215 -21.45 -5.33 -57.79
C GLY A 215 -22.39 -4.42 -58.60
N PRO A 216 -21.95 -3.21 -58.99
CA PRO A 216 -22.75 -2.31 -59.81
C PRO A 216 -22.79 -2.79 -61.27
N SER A 217 -23.97 -2.60 -61.89
CA SER A 217 -24.31 -2.86 -63.29
C SER A 217 -23.72 -1.79 -64.22
#